data_AF-A0A529FI06-F1
#
_entry.id   AF-A0A529FI06-F1
#
_cell.length_a   1.000
_cell.length_b   1.000
_cell.length_c   1.000
_cell.angle_alpha   90.00
_cell.angle_beta   90.00
_cell.angle_gamma   90.00
#
_symmetry.space_group_name_H-M   'P 1'
#
loop_
_entity.id
_entity.type
_entity.pdbx_description
1 polymer ?
#
loop_
_entity_poly.entity_id
_entity_poly.type
_entity_poly.pdbx_seq_one_letter_code
_entity_poly.pdbx_strand_id
1 'polypeptide(L)'
;EKAIRDDVARLKEKALAAGGLYVLATERHESRRIDNQLRGRSGRQGDPGRSKFFLSLQDDLMRIFGSERMDGMLQKLGLKEDEAIIHPWINKALEKAQKKVEARNFDIRKNLLKYDDVSNDQRKVVFEQRIELMDGEGLSETVAEMRDGVIEEIVAKNIPENAYAEQWNVAGLKAEV
;
A
#
# COMPACT_ATOMS: atom_id res chain seq x y z
N GLU A 1 45.10 -5.26 7.37
CA GLU A 1 44.12 -5.67 6.33
C GLU A 1 44.21 -7.15 5.98
N LYS A 2 45.36 -7.67 5.51
CA LYS A 2 45.53 -9.09 5.15
C LYS A 2 45.07 -10.07 6.25
N ALA A 3 45.52 -9.85 7.49
CA ALA A 3 45.13 -10.68 8.63
C ALA A 3 43.60 -10.75 8.86
N ILE A 4 42.85 -9.68 8.57
CA ILE A 4 41.39 -9.66 8.69
C ILE A 4 40.76 -10.51 7.59
N ARG A 5 41.26 -10.41 6.36
CA ARG A 5 40.75 -11.21 5.23
C ARG A 5 40.99 -12.71 5.45
N ASP A 6 42.17 -13.06 5.96
CA ASP A 6 42.53 -14.45 6.27
C ASP A 6 41.65 -15.00 7.40
N ASP A 7 41.38 -14.20 8.43
CA ASP A 7 40.50 -14.62 9.53
C ASP A 7 39.04 -14.77 9.09
N VAL A 8 38.53 -13.87 8.24
CA VAL A 8 37.20 -13.97 7.63
C VAL A 8 37.07 -15.23 6.78
N ALA A 9 38.07 -15.57 5.97
CA ALA A 9 38.05 -16.79 5.16
C ALA A 9 37.99 -18.05 6.03
N ARG A 10 38.83 -18.11 7.07
CA ARG A 10 38.85 -19.21 8.05
C ARG A 10 37.51 -19.35 8.79
N LEU A 11 36.91 -18.23 9.21
CA LEU A 11 35.61 -18.22 9.88
C LEU A 11 34.48 -18.60 8.94
N LYS A 12 34.53 -18.18 7.67
CA LYS A 12 33.57 -18.57 6.63
C LYS A 12 33.55 -20.08 6.46
N GLU A 13 34.70 -20.73 6.27
CA GLU A 13 34.78 -22.20 6.13
C GLU A 13 34.17 -22.92 7.33
N LYS A 14 34.48 -22.48 8.56
CA LYS A 14 33.87 -23.02 9.80
C LYS A 14 32.35 -22.88 9.80
N ALA A 15 31.83 -21.72 9.41
CA ALA A 15 30.39 -21.47 9.37
C ALA A 15 29.70 -22.33 8.29
N LEU A 16 30.28 -22.45 7.10
CA LEU A 16 29.73 -23.29 6.03
C LEU A 16 29.73 -24.78 6.43
N ALA A 17 30.81 -25.26 7.04
CA ALA A 17 30.91 -26.64 7.54
C ALA A 17 29.89 -26.95 8.64
N ALA A 18 29.50 -25.94 9.45
CA ALA A 18 28.44 -26.06 10.45
C ALA A 18 27.02 -26.05 9.86
N GLY A 19 26.86 -25.96 8.54
CA GLY A 19 25.56 -25.89 7.85
C GLY A 19 25.08 -24.48 7.51
N GLY A 20 25.95 -23.49 7.68
CA GLY A 20 25.73 -22.08 7.32
C GLY A 20 24.69 -21.38 8.20
N LEU A 21 24.11 -20.30 7.66
CA LEU A 21 23.18 -19.47 8.44
C LEU A 21 21.86 -20.22 8.68
N TYR A 22 21.48 -20.36 9.95
CA TYR A 22 20.16 -20.83 10.36
C TYR A 22 19.25 -19.66 10.70
N VAL A 23 18.18 -19.49 9.93
CA VAL A 23 17.16 -18.47 10.17
C VAL A 23 16.01 -19.08 10.97
N LEU A 24 15.85 -18.63 12.21
CA LEU A 24 14.71 -18.98 13.05
C LEU A 24 13.71 -17.84 13.04
N ALA A 25 12.51 -18.10 12.54
CA ALA A 25 11.40 -17.16 12.60
C ALA A 25 10.45 -17.60 13.70
N THR A 26 10.20 -16.71 14.65
CA THR A 26 9.34 -16.95 15.82
C THR A 26 7.87 -16.96 15.46
N GLU A 27 7.51 -16.20 14.43
CA GLU A 27 6.15 -16.00 13.95
C GLU A 27 6.11 -15.96 12.42
N ARG A 28 4.91 -15.82 11.88
CA ARG A 28 4.63 -15.63 10.46
C ARG A 28 4.06 -14.26 10.23
N HIS A 29 4.61 -13.54 9.25
CA HIS A 29 4.04 -12.26 8.86
C HIS A 29 2.74 -12.48 8.08
N GLU A 30 1.83 -11.51 8.13
CA GLU A 30 0.66 -11.45 7.25
C GLU A 30 1.00 -11.53 5.75
N SER A 31 2.18 -11.04 5.35
CA SER A 31 2.65 -11.10 3.97
C SER A 31 3.70 -12.18 3.80
N ARG A 32 3.42 -13.09 2.86
CA ARG A 32 4.34 -14.17 2.49
C ARG A 32 5.65 -13.62 1.92
N ARG A 33 5.61 -12.44 1.31
CA ARG A 33 6.81 -11.78 0.76
C ARG A 33 7.84 -11.49 1.85
N ILE A 34 7.42 -11.01 3.02
CA ILE A 34 8.32 -10.66 4.13
C ILE A 34 8.92 -11.93 4.73
N ASP A 35 8.11 -12.98 4.89
CA ASP A 35 8.62 -14.31 5.28
C ASP A 35 9.67 -14.85 4.30
N ASN A 36 9.43 -14.70 2.99
CA ASN A 36 10.38 -15.13 1.97
C ASN A 36 11.68 -14.30 2.00
N GLN A 37 11.59 -13.00 2.31
CA GLN A 37 12.77 -12.15 2.50
C GLN A 37 13.61 -12.61 3.69
N LEU A 38 12.97 -12.94 4.82
CA LEU A 38 13.66 -13.48 5.98
C LEU A 38 14.33 -14.81 5.67
N ARG A 39 13.62 -15.72 4.98
CA ARG A 39 14.17 -17.01 4.51
C ARG A 39 15.39 -16.82 3.59
N GLY A 40 15.30 -15.87 2.66
CA GLY A 40 16.35 -15.54 1.68
C GLY A 40 17.61 -14.89 2.28
N ARG A 41 17.66 -14.67 3.60
CA ARG A 41 18.91 -14.31 4.29
C ARG A 41 19.86 -15.51 4.41
N SER A 42 19.34 -16.73 4.45
CA SER A 42 20.13 -17.97 4.40
C SER A 42 20.33 -18.47 2.97
N GLY A 43 21.40 -19.25 2.75
CA GLY A 43 21.60 -19.99 1.49
C GLY A 43 21.93 -19.14 0.26
N ARG A 44 22.57 -17.99 0.44
CA ARG A 44 22.92 -17.08 -0.66
C ARG A 44 24.04 -17.68 -1.51
N GLN A 45 24.00 -17.45 -2.83
CA GLN A 45 25.04 -17.92 -3.77
C GLN A 45 25.35 -19.43 -3.70
N GLY A 46 24.39 -20.24 -3.23
CA GLY A 46 24.58 -21.68 -3.07
C GLY A 46 25.25 -22.10 -1.76
N ASP A 47 25.51 -21.17 -0.84
CA ASP A 47 25.98 -21.50 0.50
C ASP A 47 24.98 -22.44 1.21
N PRO A 48 25.42 -23.38 2.06
CA PRO A 48 24.53 -24.07 2.99
C PRO A 48 23.78 -23.08 3.88
N GLY A 49 22.54 -23.40 4.20
CA GLY A 49 21.70 -22.60 5.08
C GLY A 49 20.35 -23.26 5.28
N ARG A 50 19.70 -22.96 6.40
CA ARG A 50 18.37 -23.50 6.72
C ARG A 50 17.50 -22.41 7.30
N SER A 51 16.19 -22.56 7.13
CA SER A 51 15.21 -21.70 7.79
C SER A 51 14.12 -22.54 8.42
N LYS A 52 13.67 -22.18 9.62
CA LYS A 52 12.50 -22.78 10.27
C LYS A 52 11.62 -21.68 10.84
N PHE A 53 10.33 -21.82 10.60
CA PHE A 53 9.32 -20.88 11.07
C PHE A 53 8.45 -21.59 12.10
N PHE A 54 8.23 -20.91 13.20
CA PHE A 54 7.31 -21.29 14.26
C PHE A 54 6.06 -20.41 14.16
N LEU A 55 4.98 -20.92 14.73
CA LEU A 55 3.69 -20.27 14.75
C LEU A 55 2.90 -20.82 15.93
N SER A 56 2.33 -19.94 16.73
CA SER A 56 1.36 -20.27 17.76
C SER A 56 -0.06 -20.00 17.26
N LEU A 57 -1.02 -20.76 17.78
CA LEU A 57 -2.45 -20.48 17.57
C LEU A 57 -2.87 -19.13 18.17
N GLN A 58 -2.07 -18.61 19.10
CA GLN A 58 -2.32 -17.33 19.77
C GLN A 58 -1.75 -16.12 19.01
N ASP A 59 -0.95 -16.35 17.95
CA ASP A 59 -0.34 -15.27 17.19
C ASP A 59 -1.38 -14.49 16.38
N ASP A 60 -1.08 -13.23 16.06
CA ASP A 60 -2.00 -12.31 15.39
C ASP A 60 -2.51 -12.84 14.05
N LEU A 61 -1.63 -13.48 13.27
CA LEU A 61 -2.03 -14.11 12.02
C LEU A 61 -3.07 -15.22 12.24
N MET A 62 -2.98 -15.98 13.32
CA MET A 62 -3.95 -17.04 13.64
C MET A 62 -5.25 -16.49 14.23
N ARG A 63 -5.17 -15.40 15.01
CA ARG A 63 -6.34 -14.69 15.54
C ARG A 63 -7.25 -14.15 14.43
N ILE A 64 -6.69 -13.56 13.37
CA ILE A 64 -7.45 -13.01 12.24
C ILE A 64 -8.29 -14.08 11.53
N PHE A 65 -7.88 -15.35 11.58
CA PHE A 65 -8.55 -16.45 10.87
C PHE A 65 -9.57 -17.23 11.71
N GLY A 66 -9.83 -16.77 12.93
CA GLY A 66 -10.81 -17.39 13.83
C GLY A 66 -10.21 -18.60 14.53
N SER A 67 -9.35 -18.32 15.51
CA SER A 67 -8.71 -19.31 16.39
C SER A 67 -9.72 -20.32 16.96
N GLU A 68 -10.94 -19.90 17.30
CA GLU A 68 -11.97 -20.73 17.92
C GLU A 68 -12.36 -21.98 17.12
N ARG A 69 -12.48 -21.88 15.79
CA ARG A 69 -12.85 -23.03 14.95
C ARG A 69 -11.68 -24.02 14.78
N MET A 70 -10.46 -23.51 14.76
CA MET A 70 -9.26 -24.35 14.68
C MET A 70 -8.94 -25.00 16.01
N ASP A 71 -9.11 -24.27 17.12
CA ASP A 71 -8.85 -24.77 18.47
C ASP A 71 -9.77 -25.96 18.79
N GLY A 72 -11.07 -25.84 18.48
CA GLY A 72 -12.02 -26.96 18.61
C GLY A 72 -11.75 -28.15 17.68
N MET A 73 -11.09 -27.93 16.53
CA MET A 73 -10.66 -29.04 15.65
C MET A 73 -9.42 -29.75 16.18
N LEU A 74 -8.47 -29.00 16.74
CA LEU A 74 -7.22 -29.52 17.28
C LEU A 74 -7.44 -30.30 18.59
N GLN A 75 -8.34 -29.82 19.46
CA GLN A 75 -8.80 -30.57 20.63
C GLN A 75 -9.44 -31.91 20.25
N LYS A 76 -10.27 -31.94 19.20
CA LYS A 76 -10.89 -33.17 18.69
C LYS A 76 -9.89 -34.15 18.07
N LEU A 77 -8.76 -33.66 17.57
CA LEU A 77 -7.66 -34.48 17.05
C LEU A 77 -6.82 -35.11 18.18
N GLY A 78 -7.09 -34.80 19.45
CA GLY A 78 -6.43 -35.41 20.60
C GLY A 78 -4.99 -34.94 20.82
N LEU A 79 -4.60 -33.81 20.23
CA LEU A 79 -3.30 -33.18 20.45
C LEU A 79 -3.23 -32.65 21.89
N LYS A 80 -2.14 -32.99 22.59
CA LYS A 80 -1.93 -32.54 23.97
C LYS A 80 -1.27 -31.16 24.00
N GLU A 81 -1.43 -30.47 25.13
CA GLU A 81 -0.58 -29.32 25.44
C GLU A 81 0.90 -29.76 25.38
N ASP A 82 1.75 -28.92 24.79
CA ASP A 82 3.17 -29.15 24.53
C ASP A 82 3.55 -30.12 23.39
N GLU A 83 2.60 -30.59 22.59
CA GLU A 83 2.92 -31.35 21.36
C GLU A 83 3.07 -30.46 20.12
N ALA A 84 4.17 -30.66 19.38
CA ALA A 84 4.42 -29.94 18.15
C ALA A 84 3.42 -30.39 17.06
N ILE A 85 2.59 -29.46 16.62
CA ILE A 85 1.59 -29.72 15.59
C ILE A 85 2.27 -29.68 14.21
N ILE A 86 2.49 -30.84 13.61
CA ILE A 86 3.06 -30.97 12.26
C ILE A 86 2.05 -31.65 11.37
N HIS A 87 1.17 -30.86 10.73
CA HIS A 87 0.23 -31.39 9.74
C HIS A 87 0.26 -30.59 8.43
N PRO A 88 0.37 -31.25 7.27
CA PRO A 88 0.33 -30.61 5.96
C PRO A 88 -0.88 -29.67 5.69
N TRP A 89 -2.06 -29.90 6.28
CA TRP A 89 -3.22 -29.02 6.05
C TRP A 89 -3.07 -27.67 6.75
N ILE A 90 -2.33 -27.59 7.86
CA ILE A 90 -2.08 -26.33 8.59
C ILE A 90 -1.25 -25.39 7.73
N ASN A 91 -0.22 -25.90 7.05
CA ASN A 91 0.56 -25.11 6.09
C ASN A 91 -0.31 -24.55 4.95
N LYS A 92 -1.25 -25.36 4.42
CA LYS A 92 -2.19 -24.91 3.38
C LYS A 92 -3.20 -23.89 3.92
N ALA A 93 -3.67 -24.06 5.15
CA ALA A 93 -4.58 -23.14 5.82
C ALA A 93 -3.91 -21.78 6.06
N LEU A 94 -2.66 -21.81 6.53
CA LEU A 94 -1.81 -20.64 6.72
C LEU A 94 -1.55 -19.88 5.41
N GLU A 95 -1.25 -20.60 4.32
CA GLU A 95 -1.05 -19.97 3.01
C GLU A 95 -2.34 -19.30 2.50
N LYS A 96 -3.49 -19.95 2.65
CA LYS A 96 -4.80 -19.35 2.34
C LYS A 96 -5.07 -18.13 3.20
N ALA A 97 -4.65 -18.18 4.46
CA ALA A 97 -4.79 -17.08 5.40
C ALA A 97 -4.00 -15.85 4.94
N GLN A 98 -2.69 -15.99 4.73
CA GLN A 98 -1.85 -14.92 4.21
C GLN A 98 -2.42 -14.34 2.90
N LYS A 99 -2.88 -15.18 1.97
CA LYS A 99 -3.48 -14.73 0.70
C LYS A 99 -4.74 -13.88 0.91
N LYS A 100 -5.59 -14.22 1.89
CA LYS A 100 -6.80 -13.46 2.19
C LYS A 100 -6.48 -12.11 2.85
N VAL A 101 -5.47 -12.06 3.72
CA VAL A 101 -4.99 -10.78 4.29
C VAL A 101 -4.39 -9.89 3.21
N GLU A 102 -3.55 -10.44 2.34
CA GLU A 102 -2.97 -9.71 1.21
C GLU A 102 -4.05 -9.16 0.28
N ALA A 103 -5.09 -9.95 -0.04
CA ALA A 103 -6.23 -9.49 -0.85
C ALA A 103 -7.00 -8.34 -0.16
N ARG A 104 -7.28 -8.46 1.15
CA ARG A 104 -7.94 -7.39 1.92
C ARG A 104 -7.11 -6.10 1.89
N ASN A 105 -5.80 -6.20 2.11
CA ASN A 105 -4.89 -5.05 2.09
C ASN A 105 -4.81 -4.44 0.69
N PHE A 106 -4.82 -5.27 -0.36
CA PHE A 106 -4.89 -4.81 -1.74
C PHE A 106 -6.18 -4.04 -2.03
N ASP A 107 -7.34 -4.52 -1.58
CA ASP A 107 -8.63 -3.84 -1.77
C ASP A 107 -8.68 -2.49 -1.04
N ILE A 108 -8.17 -2.44 0.20
CA ILE A 108 -8.02 -1.17 0.95
C ILE A 108 -7.15 -0.21 0.16
N ARG A 109 -5.97 -0.66 -0.30
CA ARG A 109 -5.04 0.17 -1.05
C ARG A 109 -5.63 0.63 -2.39
N LYS A 110 -6.36 -0.24 -3.08
CA LYS A 110 -7.06 0.09 -4.33
C LYS A 110 -8.09 1.19 -4.12
N ASN A 111 -8.84 1.15 -3.02
CA ASN A 111 -9.80 2.21 -2.72
C ASN A 111 -9.10 3.53 -2.40
N LEU A 112 -8.01 3.52 -1.62
CA LEU A 112 -7.20 4.73 -1.40
C LEU A 112 -6.66 5.30 -2.71
N LEU A 113 -6.12 4.45 -3.59
CA LEU A 113 -5.62 4.88 -4.89
C LEU A 113 -6.70 5.54 -5.76
N LYS A 114 -7.95 5.08 -5.72
CA LYS A 114 -9.04 5.74 -6.45
C LYS A 114 -9.28 7.18 -5.99
N TYR A 115 -9.15 7.45 -4.68
CA TYR A 115 -9.26 8.82 -4.18
C TYR A 115 -8.05 9.66 -4.61
N ASP A 116 -6.85 9.05 -4.55
CA ASP A 116 -5.63 9.69 -5.01
C ASP A 116 -5.68 10.00 -6.52
N ASP A 117 -6.27 9.12 -7.34
CA ASP A 117 -6.40 9.29 -8.79
C ASP A 117 -7.22 10.55 -9.12
N VAL A 118 -8.35 10.78 -8.43
CA VAL A 118 -9.15 12.00 -8.61
C VAL A 118 -8.35 13.25 -8.26
N SER A 119 -7.62 13.22 -7.13
CA SER A 119 -6.79 14.36 -6.72
C SER A 119 -5.63 14.59 -7.70
N ASN A 120 -5.04 13.51 -8.22
CA ASN A 120 -3.95 13.55 -9.18
C ASN A 120 -4.40 14.11 -10.54
N ASP A 121 -5.60 13.74 -11.01
CA ASP A 121 -6.15 14.27 -12.26
C ASP A 121 -6.42 15.77 -12.16
N GLN A 122 -7.03 16.23 -11.06
CA GLN A 122 -7.19 17.66 -10.78
C GLN A 122 -5.85 18.38 -10.73
N ARG A 123 -4.87 17.79 -10.03
CA ARG A 123 -3.52 18.33 -9.93
C ARG A 123 -2.89 18.44 -11.31
N LYS A 124 -3.01 17.42 -12.16
CA LYS A 124 -2.42 17.42 -13.49
C LYS A 124 -2.96 18.58 -14.34
N VAL A 125 -4.27 18.77 -14.38
CA VAL A 125 -4.90 19.89 -15.12
C VAL A 125 -4.38 21.24 -14.62
N VAL A 126 -4.39 21.47 -13.30
CA VAL A 126 -3.94 22.73 -12.71
C VAL A 126 -2.44 22.97 -12.97
N PHE A 127 -1.62 21.93 -12.89
CA PHE A 127 -0.19 22.06 -13.12
C PHE A 127 0.14 22.25 -14.60
N GLU A 128 -0.58 21.61 -15.51
CA GLU A 128 -0.45 21.83 -16.96
C GLU A 128 -0.77 23.30 -17.30
N GLN A 129 -1.93 23.81 -16.84
CA GLN A 129 -2.28 25.22 -17.02
C GLN A 129 -1.24 26.15 -16.39
N ARG A 130 -0.74 25.82 -15.19
CA ARG A 130 0.29 26.63 -14.53
C ARG A 130 1.59 26.69 -15.32
N ILE A 131 2.02 25.57 -15.91
CA ILE A 131 3.23 25.53 -16.75
C ILE A 131 3.03 26.36 -18.00
N GLU A 132 1.90 26.23 -18.68
CA GLU A 132 1.57 27.02 -19.87
C GLU A 132 1.59 28.53 -19.59
N LEU A 133 0.99 28.97 -18.48
CA LEU A 133 1.03 30.38 -18.06
C LEU A 133 2.42 30.86 -17.67
N MET A 134 3.29 29.98 -17.15
CA MET A 134 4.67 30.33 -16.78
C MET A 134 5.60 30.39 -17.99
N ASP A 135 5.36 29.59 -19.01
CA ASP A 135 6.19 29.50 -20.23
C ASP A 135 5.77 30.53 -21.31
N GLY A 136 4.59 31.15 -21.18
CA GLY A 136 4.08 32.14 -22.13
C GLY A 136 4.85 33.47 -22.15
N GLU A 137 4.92 34.11 -23.33
CA GLU A 137 5.59 35.42 -23.52
C GLU A 137 4.79 36.60 -22.95
N GLY A 138 3.53 36.39 -22.54
CA GLY A 138 2.67 37.38 -21.90
C GLY A 138 1.30 36.81 -21.53
N LEU A 139 0.64 37.42 -20.54
CA LEU A 139 -0.63 36.94 -19.96
C LEU A 139 -1.85 37.81 -20.30
N SER A 140 -1.66 38.92 -21.03
CA SER A 140 -2.69 39.94 -21.23
C SER A 140 -3.92 39.42 -21.97
N GLU A 141 -3.74 38.58 -22.98
CA GLU A 141 -4.83 37.97 -23.76
C GLU A 141 -5.64 37.00 -22.90
N THR A 142 -4.97 36.06 -22.24
CA THR A 142 -5.63 35.12 -21.30
C THR A 142 -6.42 35.85 -20.21
N VAL A 143 -5.86 36.91 -19.62
CA VAL A 143 -6.56 37.70 -18.60
C VAL A 143 -7.77 38.44 -19.19
N ALA A 144 -7.67 38.93 -20.43
CA ALA A 144 -8.80 39.58 -21.11
C ALA A 144 -9.94 38.59 -21.36
N GLU A 145 -9.63 37.40 -21.88
CA GLU A 145 -10.62 36.34 -22.11
C GLU A 145 -11.27 35.87 -20.79
N MET A 146 -10.49 35.65 -19.74
CA MET A 146 -11.01 35.29 -18.42
C MET A 146 -11.93 36.38 -17.87
N ARG A 147 -11.57 37.66 -18.05
CA ARG A 147 -12.40 38.79 -17.61
C ARG A 147 -13.72 38.81 -18.36
N ASP A 148 -13.71 38.64 -19.67
CA ASP A 148 -14.91 38.67 -20.50
C ASP A 148 -15.86 37.53 -20.09
N GLY A 149 -15.33 36.32 -19.85
CA GLY A 149 -16.11 35.19 -19.34
C GLY A 149 -16.74 35.44 -17.95
N VAL A 150 -16.01 36.07 -17.03
CA VAL A 150 -16.56 36.46 -15.71
C VAL A 150 -17.67 37.50 -15.85
N ILE A 151 -17.48 38.49 -16.73
CA ILE A 151 -18.52 39.51 -17.01
C ILE A 151 -19.77 38.83 -17.57
N GLU A 152 -19.63 37.93 -18.54
CA GLU A 152 -20.75 37.17 -19.09
C GLU A 152 -21.49 36.37 -18.02
N GLU A 153 -20.80 35.70 -17.10
CA GLU A 153 -21.42 34.92 -16.02
C GLU A 153 -22.20 35.81 -15.06
N ILE A 154 -21.62 36.94 -14.65
CA ILE A 154 -22.26 37.93 -13.76
C ILE A 154 -23.50 38.53 -14.45
N VAL A 155 -23.40 38.89 -15.73
CA VAL A 155 -24.52 39.46 -16.49
C VAL A 155 -25.60 38.41 -16.67
N ALA A 156 -25.29 37.19 -17.12
CA ALA A 156 -26.27 36.12 -17.35
C ALA A 156 -27.05 35.76 -16.08
N LYS A 157 -26.40 35.81 -14.92
CA LYS A 157 -27.03 35.57 -13.61
C LYS A 157 -28.07 36.63 -13.24
N ASN A 158 -27.81 37.90 -13.56
CA ASN A 158 -28.64 39.03 -13.14
C ASN A 158 -29.60 39.55 -14.22
N ILE A 159 -29.25 39.33 -15.48
CA ILE A 159 -29.97 39.74 -16.70
C ILE A 159 -30.03 38.51 -17.63
N PRO A 160 -30.98 37.59 -17.40
CA PRO A 160 -31.10 36.39 -18.23
C PRO A 160 -31.48 36.76 -19.66
N GLU A 161 -30.91 36.06 -20.65
CA GLU A 161 -31.01 36.38 -22.08
C GLU A 161 -32.46 36.49 -22.61
N ASN A 162 -33.37 35.69 -22.05
CA ASN A 162 -34.78 35.65 -22.47
C ASN A 162 -35.75 36.30 -21.46
N ALA A 163 -35.22 37.06 -20.49
CA ALA A 163 -36.04 37.72 -19.48
C ALA A 163 -36.47 39.12 -19.93
N TYR A 164 -37.71 39.48 -19.59
CA TYR A 164 -38.18 40.85 -19.77
C TYR A 164 -37.41 41.80 -18.86
N ALA A 165 -37.28 43.07 -19.25
CA ALA A 165 -36.52 44.08 -18.50
C ALA A 165 -36.99 44.24 -17.04
N GLU A 166 -38.27 43.97 -16.77
CA GLU A 166 -38.85 44.03 -15.41
C GLU A 166 -38.33 42.92 -14.49
N GLN A 167 -37.80 41.85 -15.07
CA GLN A 167 -37.26 40.69 -14.35
C GLN A 167 -35.74 40.80 -14.13
N TRP A 168 -35.12 41.89 -14.60
CA TRP A 168 -33.69 42.13 -14.42
C TRP A 168 -33.37 42.50 -12.97
N ASN A 169 -32.38 41.83 -12.39
CA ASN A 169 -31.90 42.15 -11.06
C ASN A 169 -30.77 43.19 -11.11
N VAL A 170 -31.11 44.42 -11.48
CA VAL A 170 -30.13 45.52 -11.58
C VAL A 170 -29.47 45.83 -10.24
N ALA A 171 -30.22 45.69 -9.14
CA ALA A 171 -29.69 45.88 -7.80
C ALA A 171 -28.65 44.81 -7.43
N GLY A 172 -28.89 43.55 -7.80
CA GLY A 172 -27.94 42.44 -7.64
C GLY A 172 -26.69 42.62 -8.49
N LEU A 173 -26.85 42.98 -9.76
CA LEU A 173 -25.72 43.24 -10.67
C LEU A 173 -24.79 44.33 -10.11
N LYS A 174 -25.36 45.43 -9.60
CA LYS A 174 -24.59 46.54 -9.02
C LYS A 174 -23.91 46.19 -7.69
N ALA A 175 -24.34 45.13 -7.02
CA ALA A 175 -23.72 44.66 -5.78
C ALA A 175 -22.57 43.67 -6.03
N GLU A 176 -22.58 42.96 -7.17
CA GLU A 176 -21.55 41.99 -7.56
C GLU A 176 -20.37 42.62 -8.32
N VAL A 177 -20.55 43.80 -8.91
CA VAL A 177 -19.54 44.58 -9.65
C VAL A 177 -19.08 45.78 -8.84
#